data_AF-A0A9X1PCY5-F1
#
_entry.id   AF-A0A9X1PCY5-F1
#
_cell.length_a   1.000
_cell.length_b   1.000
_cell.length_c   1.000
_cell.angle_alpha   90.00
_cell.angle_beta   90.00
_cell.angle_gamma   90.00
#
_symmetry.space_group_name_H-M   'P 1'
#
loop_
_entity.id
_entity.type
_entity.pdbx_description
1 polymer ?
#
loop_
_entity_poly.entity_id
_entity_poly.type
_entity_poly.pdbx_seq_one_letter_code
_entity_poly.pdbx_strand_id
1 'polypeptide(L)' 'MEVLTIEVNDPKAKRLLDDLADLGLISIKVAKPAWNERWDVFSKALPDVEEILEQDIFDEIAIVRSKRHIL' A
#
# COMPACT_ATOMS: atom_id res chain seq x y z
N MET A 1 16.73 -19.75 -9.36
CA MET A 1 17.12 -18.61 -10.21
C MET A 1 17.71 -17.56 -9.31
N GLU A 2 19.02 -17.36 -9.39
CA GLU A 2 19.72 -16.34 -8.61
C GLU A 2 19.56 -14.99 -9.32
N VAL A 3 19.18 -13.96 -8.57
CA VAL A 3 19.01 -12.59 -9.08
C VAL A 3 20.28 -11.82 -8.74
N LEU A 4 21.02 -11.40 -9.77
CA LEU A 4 22.19 -10.55 -9.61
C LEU A 4 21.76 -9.08 -9.59
N THR A 5 21.96 -8.41 -8.46
CA THR A 5 21.78 -6.96 -8.34
C THR A 5 23.09 -6.26 -8.69
N ILE A 6 23.08 -5.42 -9.72
CA ILE A 6 24.25 -4.64 -10.15
C ILE A 6 23.95 -3.17 -9.84
N GLU A 7 24.78 -2.55 -9.01
CA GLU A 7 24.73 -1.13 -8.72
C GLU A 7 25.65 -0.37 -9.68
N VAL A 8 25.09 0.54 -10.48
CA VAL A 8 25.83 1.32 -11.48
C VAL A 8 25.90 2.78 -11.05
N ASN A 9 27.10 3.20 -10.64
CA ASN A 9 27.35 4.57 -10.16
C ASN A 9 27.86 5.53 -11.25
N ASP A 10 28.24 5.02 -12.43
CA ASP A 10 28.71 5.85 -13.54
C ASP A 10 27.53 6.36 -14.40
N PRO A 11 27.33 7.69 -14.55
CA PRO A 11 26.27 8.24 -15.38
C PRO A 11 26.37 7.88 -16.86
N LYS A 12 27.56 7.60 -17.40
CA LYS A 12 27.71 7.14 -18.80
C LYS A 12 27.19 5.72 -18.97
N ALA A 13 27.51 4.85 -18.03
CA ALA A 13 27.02 3.47 -18.02
C ALA A 13 25.50 3.42 -17.87
N LYS A 14 24.91 4.33 -17.08
CA LYS A 14 23.46 4.46 -16.97
C LYS A 14 22.79 4.77 -18.30
N ARG A 15 23.32 5.74 -19.06
CA ARG A 15 22.79 6.07 -20.40
C ARG A 15 22.83 4.89 -21.36
N LEU A 16 23.92 4.13 -21.36
CA LEU A 16 24.02 2.92 -22.18
C LEU A 16 22.97 1.87 -21.82
N LEU A 17 22.66 1.71 -20.53
CA LEU A 17 21.61 0.80 -20.09
C LEU A 17 20.22 1.30 -20.49
N ASP A 18 19.97 2.60 -20.40
CA ASP A 18 18.72 3.20 -20.85
C ASP A 18 18.56 3.00 -22.38
N ASP A 19 19.60 3.27 -23.18
CA ASP A 19 19.59 3.06 -24.63
C ASP A 19 19.36 1.58 -25.00
N LEU A 20 19.96 0.63 -24.26
CA LEU A 20 19.74 -0.81 -24.46
C LEU A 20 18.32 -1.25 -24.06
N ALA A 21 17.72 -0.60 -23.07
CA ALA A 21 16.34 -0.83 -22.67
C ALA A 21 15.37 -0.28 -23.73
N ASP A 22 15.64 0.90 -24.30
CA ASP A 22 14.85 1.51 -25.38
C ASP A 22 14.88 0.67 -26.66
N LEU A 23 16.02 0.02 -26.94
CA LEU A 23 16.14 -0.97 -28.03
C LEU A 23 15.44 -2.30 -27.72
N GLY A 24 14.90 -2.48 -26.52
CA GLY A 24 14.17 -3.68 -26.09
C GLY A 24 15.07 -4.89 -25.82
N LEU A 25 16.39 -4.70 -25.69
CA LEU A 25 17.36 -5.78 -25.49
C LEU A 25 17.43 -6.23 -24.02
N ILE A 26 17.16 -5.32 -23.09
CA ILE A 26 17.14 -5.59 -21.64
C ILE A 26 15.89 -5.00 -21.00
N SER A 27 15.45 -5.60 -19.89
CA SER A 27 14.37 -5.05 -19.06
C SER A 27 14.92 -4.63 -17.71
N ILE A 28 14.90 -3.33 -17.45
CA ILE A 28 15.31 -2.78 -16.16
C ILE A 28 14.16 -2.99 -15.17
N LYS A 29 14.32 -3.97 -14.28
CA LYS A 29 13.36 -4.20 -13.19
C LYS A 29 13.59 -3.15 -12.12
N VAL A 30 12.69 -2.17 -12.04
CA VAL A 30 12.64 -1.25 -10.91
C VAL A 30 12.44 -2.09 -9.65
N ALA A 31 13.31 -1.89 -8.65
CA ALA A 31 13.14 -2.52 -7.34
C ALA A 31 11.76 -2.12 -6.81
N LYS A 32 10.81 -3.06 -6.83
CA LYS A 32 9.51 -2.80 -6.24
C LYS A 32 9.73 -2.70 -4.73
N PRO A 33 9.14 -1.69 -4.05
CA PRO A 33 9.23 -1.59 -2.61
C PRO A 33 8.78 -2.92 -1.99
N ALA A 34 9.47 -3.32 -0.94
CA ALA A 34 9.15 -4.56 -0.24
C ALA A 34 7.69 -4.49 0.23
N TRP A 35 7.02 -5.65 0.33
CA TRP A 35 5.61 -5.70 0.76
C TRP A 35 5.38 -4.94 2.08
N ASN A 36 6.35 -5.01 3.00
CA ASN A 36 6.32 -4.30 4.27
C ASN A 36 6.25 -2.78 4.12
N GLU A 37 7.01 -2.21 3.18
CA GLU A 37 7.00 -0.76 2.92
C GLU A 37 5.67 -0.32 2.30
N ARG A 38 5.11 -1.15 1.41
CA ARG A 38 3.80 -0.89 0.80
C ARG A 38 2.67 -0.96 1.84
N TRP A 39 2.78 -1.88 2.79
CA TRP A 39 1.82 -2.02 3.88
C TRP A 39 1.87 -0.84 4.86
N ASP A 40 3.07 -0.35 5.19
CA ASP A 40 3.24 0.81 6.07
C ASP A 40 2.65 2.10 5.48
N VAL A 41 2.81 2.32 4.17
CA VAL A 41 2.16 3.45 3.49
C VAL A 41 0.65 3.29 3.46
N PHE A 42 0.17 2.06 3.24
CA PHE A 42 -1.27 1.77 3.18
C PHE A 42 -1.95 1.92 4.54
N SER A 43 -1.36 1.39 5.62
CA SER A 43 -1.92 1.45 6.97
C SER A 43 -2.06 2.90 7.46
N LYS A 44 -1.12 3.77 7.11
CA LYS A 44 -1.16 5.21 7.43
C LYS A 44 -2.22 5.98 6.64
N ALA A 45 -2.71 5.43 5.53
CA ALA A 45 -3.78 6.02 4.73
C ALA A 45 -5.18 5.55 5.16
N LEU A 46 -5.26 4.58 6.09
CA LEU A 46 -6.54 4.17 6.65
C LEU A 46 -7.06 5.25 7.60
N PRO A 47 -8.36 5.59 7.54
CA PRO A 47 -8.97 6.46 8.54
C PRO A 47 -8.76 5.88 9.94
N ASP A 48 -8.51 6.75 10.92
CA ASP A 48 -8.60 6.34 12.32
C ASP A 48 -10.03 5.87 12.55
N VAL A 49 -10.20 4.57 12.75
CA VAL A 49 -11.48 4.01 13.15
C VAL A 49 -11.58 4.31 14.63
N GLU A 50 -12.46 5.24 15.01
CA GLU A 50 -12.83 5.40 16.42
C GLU A 50 -13.20 4.02 16.95
N GLU A 51 -12.60 3.60 18.07
CA GLU A 51 -12.95 2.35 18.72
C GLU A 51 -14.42 2.42 19.14
N ILE A 52 -15.28 1.80 18.34
CA ILE A 52 -16.69 1.62 18.69
C ILE A 52 -16.73 0.52 19.75
N LEU A 53 -17.08 0.87 20.98
CA LEU A 53 -17.23 -0.11 22.04
C LEU A 53 -18.53 -0.90 21.81
N GLU A 54 -18.53 -2.15 22.26
CA GLU A 54 -19.73 -2.99 22.23
C GLU A 54 -20.93 -2.31 22.91
N GLN A 55 -20.66 -1.52 23.96
CA GLN A 55 -21.64 -0.70 24.67
C GLN A 55 -22.34 0.32 23.75
N ASP A 56 -21.58 1.00 22.88
CA ASP A 56 -22.09 2.03 21.96
C ASP A 56 -23.06 1.40 20.95
N ILE A 57 -22.76 0.18 20.50
CA ILE A 57 -23.62 -0.59 19.59
C ILE A 57 -24.94 -0.96 20.29
N PHE A 58 -24.88 -1.41 21.54
CA PHE A 58 -26.09 -1.76 22.30
C PHE A 58 -26.97 -0.55 22.59
N ASP A 59 -26.37 0.59 22.89
CA ASP A 59 -27.08 1.85 23.13
C ASP A 59 -27.77 2.34 21.86
N GLU A 60 -27.12 2.26 20.70
CA GLU A 60 -27.73 2.59 19.41
C GLU A 60 -28.92 1.68 19.11
N ILE A 61 -28.78 0.37 19.32
CA ILE A 61 -29.86 -0.61 19.14
C ILE A 61 -31.04 -0.30 20.07
N ALA A 62 -30.79 0.04 21.33
CA ALA A 62 -31.83 0.39 22.31
C ALA A 62 -32.59 1.66 21.90
N ILE A 63 -31.89 2.67 21.39
CA ILE A 63 -32.50 3.91 20.87
C ILE A 63 -33.39 3.62 19.65
N VAL A 64 -32.92 2.80 18.71
CA VAL A 64 -33.70 2.44 17.52
C VAL A 64 -34.95 1.63 17.90
N ARG A 65 -34.83 0.69 18.84
CA ARG A 65 -35.95 -0.13 19.31
C ARG A 65 -37.00 0.68 20.08
N SER A 66 -36.57 1.62 20.93
CA SER A 66 -37.51 2.47 21.68
C SER A 66 -38.33 3.38 20.76
N LYS A 67 -37.72 3.93 19.70
CA LYS A 67 -38.42 4.72 18.67
C LYS A 67 -39.42 3.89 17.84
N ARG A 68 -39.23 2.58 17.74
CA ARG A 68 -40.10 1.68 16.95
C ARG A 68 -41.40 1.30 17.67
N HIS A 69 -41.45 1.45 18.99
CA HIS A 69 -42.63 1.15 19.82
C HIS A 69 -43.53 2.37 20.08
N ILE A 70 -43.19 3.54 19.52
CA ILE A 70 -44.01 4.76 19.56
C ILE A 70 -44.63 4.96 18.17
N LEU A 71 -45.49 4.03 17.74
CA LEU A 71 -46.37 4.15 16.57
C LEU A 71 -47.67 3.41 16.86
#